data_AF-A0A1I6LCR8-F1
#
_entry.id   AF-A0A1I6LCR8-F1
#
_cell.length_a   1.000
_cell.length_b   1.000
_cell.length_c   1.000
_cell.angle_alpha   90.00
_cell.angle_beta   90.00
_cell.angle_gamma   90.00
#
_symmetry.space_group_name_H-M   'P 1'
#
loop_
_entity.id
_entity.type
_entity.pdbx_description
1 polymer ?
#
loop_
_entity_poly.entity_id
_entity_poly.type
_entity_poly.pdbx_seq_one_letter_code
_entity_poly.pdbx_strand_id
1 'polypeptide(L)'
;MSPQRSPSFLAEHVERLSRIHLRDLLRDTGRGEQLRHRVGPILLDLSRQKLDARALEALGAHVEASDWQAARDAMFAGEPINTSEHRAVLHTALRAGGSHLPSMAPREARQEIEQTLQRIERLIQAIERGEAASMGLPTTITDVVNIGIGGSDLGPRLAVRALAPFHVPHMRSHFLTNVDGQAAHELMRQLDPKRTLVIVVSKTFTTQETLLNGNVLRDWIVRAYEGDTGAATRHFIAVSANTAEAERWGVPVSNVYPMWDFVGGRFSLWSAVGLSLALAIGMEHFRALLAGAARIDDHFRTAPWQENLPVLLSLVEYWNRNGLGATSRAVVPYADLLGDLTSYLQQLEMESLGKQVTSQGQPVTQSTSAVVWGSVGTNAQHAYFQALHQGTDVVPLEFIGVVRPAHTLRSNHDALLSNLLAQAAALALGKTFDEALAEVKSGDEAARRVLAAQRSFPGDRPSTMILLDSLTPESLGALIALYEHKVFMLGHLWDINAFDQWGVELGKVIARQILPALDGQIDDLTDFDSATRASIEAIQERREG
;
A
#
# COMPACT_ATOMS: atom_id res chain seq x y z
N MET A 1 21.48 -7.79 20.12
CA MET A 1 21.97 -7.07 18.91
C MET A 1 22.06 -8.09 17.80
N SER A 2 21.30 -7.92 16.71
CA SER A 2 21.49 -8.78 15.53
C SER A 2 22.89 -8.53 14.98
N PRO A 3 23.68 -9.56 14.62
CA PRO A 3 24.98 -9.36 13.97
C PRO A 3 24.79 -8.46 12.74
N GLN A 4 25.81 -7.68 12.36
CA GLN A 4 25.76 -6.85 11.15
C GLN A 4 25.42 -7.73 9.95
N ARG A 5 24.17 -7.62 9.50
CA ARG A 5 23.58 -8.33 8.37
C ARG A 5 23.77 -7.53 7.07
N SER A 6 24.98 -6.99 6.89
CA SER A 6 25.33 -6.14 5.74
C SER A 6 26.11 -6.95 4.70
N PRO A 7 25.69 -6.93 3.42
CA PRO A 7 26.40 -7.60 2.34
C PRO A 7 27.84 -7.10 2.20
N SER A 8 28.80 -8.02 2.05
CA SER A 8 30.24 -7.69 1.96
C SER A 8 30.57 -6.77 0.77
N PHE A 9 29.86 -6.91 -0.36
CA PHE A 9 30.07 -6.09 -1.55
C PHE A 9 29.76 -4.60 -1.34
N LEU A 10 29.00 -4.26 -0.29
CA LEU A 10 28.69 -2.87 0.06
C LEU A 10 29.69 -2.26 1.06
N ALA A 11 30.49 -3.08 1.74
CA ALA A 11 31.27 -2.66 2.92
C ALA A 11 32.24 -1.50 2.62
N GLU A 12 33.00 -1.58 1.52
CA GLU A 12 33.92 -0.51 1.12
C GLU A 12 33.18 0.78 0.77
N HIS A 13 32.04 0.68 0.09
CA HIS A 13 31.23 1.83 -0.28
C HIS A 13 30.59 2.50 0.93
N VAL A 14 30.08 1.72 1.88
CA VAL A 14 29.53 2.21 3.15
C VAL A 14 30.62 2.93 3.95
N GLU A 15 31.79 2.32 4.10
CA GLU A 15 32.89 2.93 4.87
C GLU A 15 33.41 4.23 4.22
N ARG A 16 33.46 4.27 2.89
CA ARG A 16 33.85 5.49 2.17
C ARG A 16 32.80 6.59 2.32
N LEU A 17 31.52 6.26 2.12
CA LEU A 17 30.42 7.22 2.17
C LEU A 17 30.07 7.64 3.61
N SER A 18 30.44 6.87 4.64
CA SER A 18 30.27 7.29 6.05
C SER A 18 31.04 8.57 6.37
N ARG A 19 32.15 8.81 5.66
CA ARG A 19 33.05 9.96 5.80
C ARG A 19 32.68 11.15 4.91
N ILE A 20 31.67 11.00 4.05
CA ILE A 20 31.22 12.03 3.12
C ILE A 20 29.80 12.42 3.49
N HIS A 21 29.59 13.69 3.81
CA HIS A 21 28.25 14.19 4.10
C HIS A 21 27.48 14.42 2.79
N LEU A 22 26.18 14.13 2.79
CA LEU A 22 25.27 14.38 1.67
C LEU A 22 25.34 15.81 1.12
N ARG A 23 25.62 16.83 1.96
CA ARG A 23 25.85 18.21 1.51
C ARG A 23 27.01 18.32 0.51
N ASP A 24 28.05 17.49 0.65
CA ASP A 24 29.22 17.50 -0.20
C ASP A 24 28.93 16.74 -1.50
N LEU A 25 28.17 15.64 -1.44
CA LEU A 25 27.66 14.96 -2.64
C LEU A 25 26.79 15.89 -3.48
N LEU A 26 25.96 16.74 -2.85
CA LEU A 26 25.08 17.68 -3.53
C LEU A 26 25.81 18.89 -4.15
N ARG A 27 27.13 19.05 -3.94
CA ARG A 27 27.93 20.07 -4.64
C ARG A 27 28.23 19.69 -6.08
N ASP A 28 28.11 18.41 -6.44
CA ASP A 28 28.18 17.98 -7.83
C ASP A 28 26.96 18.50 -8.59
N THR A 29 27.19 19.51 -9.43
CA THR A 29 26.14 20.17 -10.22
C THR A 29 25.46 19.23 -11.23
N GLY A 30 26.11 18.15 -11.67
CA GLY A 30 25.53 17.17 -12.59
C GLY A 30 24.65 16.13 -11.91
N ARG A 31 24.79 15.95 -10.59
CA ARG A 31 24.11 14.90 -9.81
C ARG A 31 22.59 14.94 -9.92
N GLY A 32 22.01 16.13 -9.93
CA GLY A 32 20.55 16.31 -10.00
C GLY A 32 19.94 15.83 -11.31
N GLU A 33 20.68 15.92 -12.40
CA GLU A 33 20.25 15.43 -13.72
C GLU A 33 20.53 13.92 -13.85
N GLN A 34 21.68 13.46 -13.37
CA GLN A 34 22.10 12.06 -13.48
C GLN A 34 21.25 11.08 -12.66
N LEU A 35 20.71 11.52 -11.52
CA LEU A 35 19.92 10.69 -10.60
C LEU A 35 18.41 10.96 -10.68
N ARG A 36 17.96 11.51 -11.81
CA ARG A 36 16.56 11.81 -12.08
C ARG A 36 16.08 11.03 -13.29
N HIS A 37 15.04 10.24 -13.10
CA HIS A 37 14.49 9.36 -14.11
C HIS A 37 13.00 9.59 -14.26
N ARG A 38 12.48 9.46 -15.48
CA ARG A 38 11.07 9.76 -15.78
C ARG A 38 10.43 8.67 -16.63
N VAL A 39 9.23 8.26 -16.23
CA VAL A 39 8.39 7.33 -17.02
C VAL A 39 6.95 7.83 -16.93
N GLY A 40 6.39 8.20 -18.08
CA GLY A 40 5.04 8.73 -18.14
C GLY A 40 4.84 9.89 -17.15
N PRO A 41 3.85 9.80 -16.24
CA PRO A 41 3.55 10.87 -15.29
C PRO A 41 4.48 10.92 -14.07
N ILE A 42 5.41 9.96 -13.91
CA ILE A 42 6.25 9.82 -12.72
C ILE A 42 7.65 10.36 -12.99
N LEU A 43 8.09 11.28 -12.16
CA LEU A 43 9.49 11.67 -12.00
C LEU A 43 10.03 11.09 -10.69
N LEU A 44 11.11 10.30 -10.77
CA LEU A 44 11.85 9.78 -9.64
C LEU A 44 13.17 10.54 -9.52
N ASP A 45 13.41 11.21 -8.39
CA ASP A 45 14.63 11.95 -8.08
C ASP A 45 15.31 11.33 -6.85
N LEU A 46 16.48 10.74 -7.09
CA LEU A 46 17.32 10.04 -6.10
C LEU A 46 18.53 10.89 -5.67
N SER A 47 18.62 12.14 -6.11
CA SER A 47 19.80 12.99 -5.88
C SER A 47 20.11 13.24 -4.41
N ARG A 48 19.11 13.15 -3.53
CA ARG A 48 19.22 13.33 -2.08
C ARG A 48 19.38 12.02 -1.31
N GLN A 49 19.76 10.94 -1.99
CA GLN A 49 20.22 9.71 -1.33
C GLN A 49 21.70 9.83 -0.94
N LYS A 50 22.11 9.21 0.18
CA LYS A 50 23.53 9.10 0.59
C LYS A 50 24.22 7.99 -0.20
N LEU A 51 24.26 8.17 -1.52
CA LEU A 51 24.68 7.19 -2.53
C LEU A 51 25.41 7.92 -3.66
N ASP A 52 26.53 7.39 -4.14
CA ASP A 52 27.24 7.93 -5.31
C ASP A 52 27.24 6.94 -6.49
N ALA A 53 27.77 7.37 -7.64
CA ALA A 53 27.78 6.56 -8.86
C ALA A 53 28.46 5.20 -8.66
N ARG A 54 29.59 5.14 -7.94
CA ARG A 54 30.32 3.89 -7.67
C ARG A 54 29.49 2.90 -6.84
N ALA A 55 28.83 3.39 -5.78
CA ALA A 55 27.97 2.54 -4.98
C ALA A 55 26.72 2.09 -5.76
N LEU A 56 26.14 2.96 -6.60
CA LEU A 56 25.01 2.61 -7.46
C LEU A 56 25.41 1.58 -8.53
N GLU A 57 26.59 1.70 -9.14
CA GLU A 57 27.14 0.72 -10.08
C GLU A 57 27.36 -0.65 -9.42
N ALA A 58 27.87 -0.69 -8.18
CA ALA A 58 28.04 -1.94 -7.44
C ALA A 58 26.69 -2.61 -7.13
N LEU A 59 25.68 -1.83 -6.76
CA LEU A 59 24.30 -2.30 -6.60
C LEU A 59 23.72 -2.84 -7.92
N GLY A 60 23.93 -2.12 -9.02
CA GLY A 60 23.51 -2.54 -10.36
C GLY A 60 24.20 -3.83 -10.81
N ALA A 61 25.50 -3.96 -10.55
CA ALA A 61 26.25 -5.19 -10.83
C ALA A 61 25.72 -6.38 -10.03
N HIS A 62 25.32 -6.17 -8.77
CA HIS A 62 24.67 -7.20 -7.96
C HIS A 62 23.31 -7.60 -8.53
N VAL A 63 22.50 -6.63 -8.97
CA VAL A 63 21.21 -6.89 -9.63
C VAL A 63 21.41 -7.69 -10.92
N GLU A 64 22.30 -7.29 -11.81
CA GLU A 64 22.57 -8.00 -13.07
C GLU A 64 23.10 -9.42 -12.83
N ALA A 65 23.86 -9.65 -11.76
CA ALA A 65 24.34 -10.98 -11.39
C ALA A 65 23.26 -11.88 -10.73
N SER A 66 22.05 -11.36 -10.48
CA SER A 66 20.97 -12.08 -9.79
C SER A 66 19.94 -12.74 -10.71
N ASP A 67 20.11 -12.65 -12.05
CA ASP A 67 19.13 -13.11 -13.04
C ASP A 67 17.72 -12.49 -12.85
N TRP A 68 17.66 -11.24 -12.42
CA TRP A 68 16.40 -10.55 -12.09
C TRP A 68 15.42 -10.48 -13.27
N GLN A 69 15.91 -10.37 -14.52
CA GLN A 69 15.06 -10.35 -15.70
C GLN A 69 14.36 -11.71 -15.89
N ALA A 70 15.05 -12.82 -15.62
CA ALA A 70 14.45 -14.16 -15.72
C ALA A 70 13.39 -14.36 -14.64
N ALA A 71 13.68 -13.94 -13.39
CA ALA A 71 12.69 -13.98 -12.31
C ALA A 71 11.45 -13.12 -12.61
N ARG A 72 11.67 -11.91 -13.16
CA ARG A 72 10.59 -11.04 -13.64
C ARG A 72 9.76 -11.75 -14.71
N ASP A 73 10.41 -12.29 -15.72
CA ASP A 73 9.75 -12.93 -16.86
C ASP A 73 8.93 -14.15 -16.40
N ALA A 74 9.42 -14.91 -15.42
CA ALA A 74 8.69 -15.98 -14.75
C ALA A 74 7.41 -15.48 -14.06
N MET A 75 7.46 -14.33 -13.36
CA MET A 75 6.25 -13.68 -12.80
C MET A 75 5.24 -13.36 -13.90
N PHE A 76 5.67 -12.66 -14.96
CA PHE A 76 4.79 -12.25 -16.05
C PHE A 76 4.22 -13.42 -16.87
N ALA A 77 4.96 -14.53 -16.97
CA ALA A 77 4.53 -15.76 -17.62
C ALA A 77 3.55 -16.59 -16.78
N GLY A 78 3.43 -16.30 -15.48
CA GLY A 78 2.56 -17.04 -14.57
C GLY A 78 3.18 -18.33 -14.06
N GLU A 79 4.51 -18.41 -13.99
CA GLU A 79 5.19 -19.50 -13.29
C GLU A 79 4.84 -19.47 -11.79
N PRO A 80 4.87 -20.63 -11.10
CA PRO A 80 4.48 -20.73 -9.70
C PRO A 80 5.57 -20.20 -8.74
N ILE A 81 5.89 -18.91 -8.85
CA ILE A 81 6.96 -18.25 -8.07
C ILE A 81 6.59 -18.04 -6.60
N ASN A 82 5.31 -18.14 -6.23
CA ASN A 82 4.92 -18.28 -4.83
C ASN A 82 5.16 -19.73 -4.41
N THR A 83 6.40 -20.01 -4.01
CA THR A 83 6.92 -21.37 -3.83
C THR A 83 6.28 -22.12 -2.66
N SER A 84 5.90 -21.42 -1.59
CA SER A 84 5.31 -22.06 -0.39
C SER A 84 3.84 -22.45 -0.58
N GLU A 85 3.13 -21.80 -1.50
CA GLU A 85 1.75 -22.14 -1.85
C GLU A 85 1.62 -22.81 -3.23
N HIS A 86 2.72 -22.96 -3.97
CA HIS A 86 2.77 -23.46 -5.35
C HIS A 86 1.80 -22.72 -6.30
N ARG A 87 1.81 -21.39 -6.24
CA ARG A 87 0.88 -20.52 -7.00
C ARG A 87 1.61 -19.57 -7.94
N ALA A 88 0.97 -19.29 -9.07
CA ALA A 88 1.37 -18.19 -9.93
C ALA A 88 1.13 -16.83 -9.24
N VAL A 89 1.82 -15.80 -9.71
CA VAL A 89 1.66 -14.42 -9.25
C VAL A 89 1.41 -13.54 -10.46
N LEU A 90 0.14 -13.21 -10.71
CA LEU A 90 -0.30 -12.66 -12.01
C LEU A 90 -1.14 -11.38 -11.86
N HIS A 91 -0.85 -10.54 -10.86
CA HIS A 91 -1.52 -9.25 -10.71
C HIS A 91 -1.29 -8.32 -11.92
N THR A 92 -0.16 -8.47 -12.62
CA THR A 92 0.13 -7.76 -13.88
C THR A 92 -0.79 -8.18 -15.03
N ALA A 93 -1.29 -9.42 -15.04
CA ALA A 93 -2.25 -9.88 -16.05
C ALA A 93 -3.59 -9.14 -15.97
N LEU A 94 -3.99 -8.69 -14.77
CA LEU A 94 -5.25 -7.95 -14.52
C LEU A 94 -5.32 -6.62 -15.27
N ARG A 95 -4.16 -6.05 -15.60
CA ARG A 95 -4.00 -4.75 -16.26
C ARG A 95 -3.34 -4.84 -17.63
N ALA A 96 -3.05 -6.05 -18.11
CA ALA A 96 -2.38 -6.28 -19.38
C ALA A 96 -3.16 -5.74 -20.61
N GLY A 97 -4.47 -5.52 -20.50
CA GLY A 97 -5.26 -4.89 -21.56
C GLY A 97 -4.85 -3.43 -21.87
N GLY A 98 -4.17 -2.75 -20.94
CA GLY A 98 -3.60 -1.42 -21.16
C GLY A 98 -2.11 -1.41 -21.57
N SER A 99 -1.49 -2.57 -21.71
CA SER A 99 -0.08 -2.72 -22.09
C SER A 99 0.12 -2.54 -23.59
N HIS A 100 1.27 -1.99 -23.99
CA HIS A 100 1.73 -1.93 -25.37
C HIS A 100 2.54 -3.16 -25.79
N LEU A 101 2.86 -4.04 -24.84
CA LEU A 101 3.59 -5.27 -25.07
C LEU A 101 2.63 -6.47 -25.11
N PRO A 102 2.95 -7.53 -25.86
CA PRO A 102 2.24 -8.79 -25.72
C PRO A 102 2.31 -9.30 -24.28
N SER A 103 1.15 -9.72 -23.76
CA SER A 103 1.07 -10.34 -22.45
C SER A 103 1.69 -11.73 -22.47
N MET A 104 2.53 -12.01 -21.47
CA MET A 104 3.15 -13.33 -21.27
C MET A 104 2.23 -14.28 -20.49
N ALA A 105 1.16 -13.77 -19.90
CA ALA A 105 0.26 -14.55 -19.06
C ALA A 105 -0.54 -15.60 -19.88
N PRO A 106 -0.93 -16.73 -19.26
CA PRO A 106 -1.72 -17.77 -19.90
C PRO A 106 -2.99 -17.22 -20.56
N ARG A 107 -3.36 -17.77 -21.72
CA ARG A 107 -4.48 -17.28 -22.52
C ARG A 107 -5.81 -17.37 -21.76
N GLU A 108 -6.00 -18.46 -21.04
CA GLU A 108 -7.20 -18.77 -20.27
C GLU A 108 -7.40 -17.71 -19.18
N ALA A 109 -6.36 -17.40 -18.41
CA ALA A 109 -6.38 -16.36 -17.38
C ALA A 109 -6.75 -14.99 -17.99
N ARG A 110 -6.14 -14.61 -19.12
CA ARG A 110 -6.44 -13.35 -19.80
C ARG A 110 -7.89 -13.25 -20.27
N GLN A 111 -8.45 -14.35 -20.78
CA GLN A 111 -9.84 -14.40 -21.22
C GLN A 111 -10.81 -14.21 -20.04
N GLU A 112 -10.56 -14.89 -18.92
CA GLU A 112 -11.40 -14.80 -17.73
C GLU A 112 -11.36 -13.40 -17.08
N ILE A 113 -10.17 -12.79 -17.05
CA ILE A 113 -9.97 -11.41 -16.60
C ILE A 113 -10.78 -10.45 -17.45
N GLU A 114 -10.65 -10.50 -18.78
CA GLU A 114 -11.37 -9.59 -19.67
C GLU A 114 -12.89 -9.80 -19.61
N GLN A 115 -13.36 -11.04 -19.51
CA GLN A 115 -14.78 -11.33 -19.29
C GLN A 115 -15.30 -10.73 -17.99
N THR A 116 -14.50 -10.77 -16.93
CA THR A 116 -14.84 -10.16 -15.63
C THR A 116 -14.88 -8.64 -15.72
N LEU A 117 -13.90 -8.01 -16.35
CA LEU A 117 -13.90 -6.55 -16.59
C LEU A 117 -15.11 -6.12 -17.43
N GLN A 118 -15.47 -6.86 -18.47
CA GLN A 118 -16.68 -6.59 -19.26
C GLN A 118 -17.97 -6.75 -18.45
N ARG A 119 -18.00 -7.69 -17.50
CA ARG A 119 -19.15 -7.86 -16.60
C ARG A 119 -19.28 -6.67 -15.64
N ILE A 120 -18.16 -6.20 -15.08
CA ILE A 120 -18.11 -4.98 -14.25
C ILE A 120 -18.58 -3.77 -15.07
N GLU A 121 -18.10 -3.64 -16.31
CA GLU A 121 -18.51 -2.58 -17.23
C GLU A 121 -20.01 -2.58 -17.50
N ARG A 122 -20.61 -3.74 -17.80
CA ARG A 122 -22.06 -3.88 -17.97
C ARG A 122 -22.83 -3.50 -16.71
N LEU A 123 -22.34 -3.88 -15.54
CA LEU A 123 -22.95 -3.51 -14.26
C LEU A 123 -22.95 -1.99 -14.05
N ILE A 124 -21.81 -1.34 -14.25
CA ILE A 124 -21.67 0.12 -14.08
C ILE A 124 -22.61 0.85 -15.05
N GLN A 125 -22.60 0.45 -16.33
CA GLN A 125 -23.49 1.04 -17.34
C GLN A 125 -24.97 0.87 -17.00
N ALA A 126 -25.37 -0.30 -16.46
CA ALA A 126 -26.75 -0.52 -16.03
C ALA A 126 -27.12 0.39 -14.85
N ILE A 127 -26.22 0.60 -13.89
CA ILE A 127 -26.46 1.52 -12.77
C ILE A 127 -26.59 2.97 -13.26
N GLU A 128 -25.67 3.43 -14.12
CA GLU A 128 -25.68 4.78 -14.69
C GLU A 128 -26.96 5.09 -15.49
N ARG A 129 -27.52 4.08 -16.17
CA ARG A 129 -28.77 4.20 -16.94
C ARG A 129 -30.04 4.06 -16.09
N GLY A 130 -29.92 3.76 -14.79
CA GLY A 130 -31.09 3.45 -13.94
C GLY A 130 -31.70 2.08 -14.22
N GLU A 131 -30.95 1.18 -14.85
CA GLU A 131 -31.36 -0.17 -15.24
C GLU A 131 -30.82 -1.25 -14.27
N ALA A 132 -30.34 -0.85 -13.09
CA ALA A 132 -29.76 -1.76 -12.08
C ALA A 132 -30.68 -2.94 -11.70
N ALA A 133 -32.01 -2.73 -11.71
CA ALA A 133 -32.99 -3.79 -11.48
C ALA A 133 -32.92 -4.94 -12.50
N SER A 134 -32.55 -4.65 -13.75
CA SER A 134 -32.34 -5.69 -14.79
C SER A 134 -31.14 -6.59 -14.49
N MET A 135 -30.20 -6.10 -13.66
CA MET A 135 -29.04 -6.84 -13.16
C MET A 135 -29.32 -7.51 -11.81
N GLY A 136 -30.57 -7.52 -11.34
CA GLY A 136 -30.95 -8.12 -10.06
C GLY A 136 -30.52 -7.29 -8.84
N LEU A 137 -30.29 -5.98 -9.03
CA LEU A 137 -29.90 -5.05 -7.97
C LEU A 137 -31.06 -4.10 -7.61
N PRO A 138 -30.93 -3.26 -6.56
CA PRO A 138 -31.94 -2.27 -6.22
C PRO A 138 -32.07 -1.23 -7.34
N THR A 139 -33.29 -0.75 -7.58
CA THR A 139 -33.57 0.23 -8.65
C THR A 139 -32.77 1.52 -8.48
N THR A 140 -32.57 1.95 -7.24
CA THR A 140 -31.84 3.18 -6.90
C THR A 140 -30.72 2.83 -5.94
N ILE A 141 -29.49 3.19 -6.30
CA ILE A 141 -28.30 3.00 -5.48
C ILE A 141 -27.63 4.36 -5.31
N THR A 142 -27.45 4.79 -4.07
CA THR A 142 -26.71 6.03 -3.74
C THR A 142 -25.47 5.77 -2.90
N ASP A 143 -25.40 4.60 -2.29
CA ASP A 143 -24.38 4.26 -1.31
C ASP A 143 -23.85 2.87 -1.63
N VAL A 144 -22.53 2.74 -1.72
CA VAL A 144 -21.81 1.47 -1.89
C VAL A 144 -20.98 1.24 -0.65
N VAL A 145 -21.24 0.14 0.07
CA VAL A 145 -20.47 -0.27 1.24
C VAL A 145 -19.59 -1.45 0.86
N ASN A 146 -18.27 -1.23 0.86
CA ASN A 146 -17.28 -2.28 0.67
C ASN A 146 -16.95 -2.92 2.04
N ILE A 147 -17.30 -4.19 2.21
CA ILE A 147 -16.89 -4.98 3.37
C ILE A 147 -15.69 -5.83 3.01
N GLY A 148 -14.56 -5.58 3.67
CA GLY A 148 -13.31 -6.30 3.45
C GLY A 148 -12.25 -5.83 4.42
N ILE A 149 -11.22 -6.64 4.65
CA ILE A 149 -10.09 -6.29 5.53
C ILE A 149 -8.76 -6.54 4.82
N GLY A 150 -7.74 -5.77 5.17
CA GLY A 150 -6.42 -5.86 4.55
C GLY A 150 -6.49 -5.57 3.05
N GLY A 151 -6.13 -6.57 2.23
CA GLY A 151 -6.02 -6.41 0.78
C GLY A 151 -7.36 -6.13 0.08
N SER A 152 -8.46 -6.56 0.70
CA SER A 152 -9.84 -6.31 0.25
C SER A 152 -10.36 -4.90 0.57
N ASP A 153 -9.57 -4.09 1.27
CA ASP A 153 -9.92 -2.72 1.69
C ASP A 153 -8.87 -1.70 1.25
N LEU A 154 -7.62 -1.89 1.65
CA LEU A 154 -6.61 -0.83 1.65
C LEU A 154 -6.35 -0.25 0.26
N GLY A 155 -6.28 -1.09 -0.77
CA GLY A 155 -6.16 -0.65 -2.16
C GLY A 155 -7.39 0.13 -2.64
N PRO A 156 -8.59 -0.47 -2.60
CA PRO A 156 -9.84 0.22 -2.96
C PRO A 156 -10.07 1.53 -2.20
N ARG A 157 -9.85 1.56 -0.88
CA ARG A 157 -10.03 2.75 -0.05
C ARG A 157 -9.07 3.87 -0.41
N LEU A 158 -7.78 3.54 -0.59
CA LEU A 158 -6.79 4.48 -1.14
C LEU A 158 -7.29 5.06 -2.46
N ALA A 159 -7.65 4.21 -3.41
CA ALA A 159 -7.94 4.65 -4.76
C ALA A 159 -9.23 5.47 -4.86
N VAL A 160 -10.27 5.09 -4.11
CA VAL A 160 -11.52 5.87 -4.02
C VAL A 160 -11.23 7.26 -3.47
N ARG A 161 -10.46 7.37 -2.39
CA ARG A 161 -10.10 8.70 -1.84
C ARG A 161 -9.23 9.50 -2.80
N ALA A 162 -8.18 8.87 -3.34
CA ALA A 162 -7.21 9.53 -4.21
C ALA A 162 -7.84 10.10 -5.49
N LEU A 163 -8.88 9.45 -6.00
CA LEU A 163 -9.59 9.82 -7.22
C LEU A 163 -10.93 10.51 -6.96
N ALA A 164 -11.12 11.13 -5.79
CA ALA A 164 -12.29 11.94 -5.47
C ALA A 164 -12.70 12.97 -6.56
N PRO A 165 -11.76 13.63 -7.27
CA PRO A 165 -12.11 14.54 -8.37
C PRO A 165 -12.81 13.87 -9.57
N PHE A 166 -12.75 12.54 -9.67
CA PHE A 166 -13.33 11.73 -10.75
C PHE A 166 -14.60 10.99 -10.30
N HIS A 167 -15.09 11.26 -9.09
CA HIS A 167 -16.26 10.57 -8.56
C HIS A 167 -17.53 10.89 -9.36
N VAL A 168 -18.34 9.86 -9.60
CA VAL A 168 -19.69 10.05 -10.14
C VAL A 168 -20.55 10.76 -9.09
N PRO A 169 -21.26 11.88 -9.42
CA PRO A 169 -21.80 12.78 -8.41
C PRO A 169 -22.85 12.23 -7.43
N HIS A 170 -23.50 11.12 -7.78
CA HIS A 170 -24.66 10.57 -7.07
C HIS A 170 -24.38 9.25 -6.34
N MET A 171 -23.14 8.78 -6.35
CA MET A 171 -22.72 7.56 -5.66
C MET A 171 -21.71 7.90 -4.56
N ARG A 172 -21.96 7.43 -3.34
CA ARG A 172 -21.04 7.55 -2.21
C ARG A 172 -20.46 6.19 -1.87
N SER A 173 -19.16 6.15 -1.61
CA SER A 173 -18.47 4.91 -1.22
C SER A 173 -18.11 4.92 0.25
N HIS A 174 -18.32 3.79 0.91
CA HIS A 174 -18.07 3.57 2.33
C HIS A 174 -17.27 2.27 2.50
N PHE A 175 -16.45 2.20 3.54
CA PHE A 175 -15.58 1.06 3.82
C PHE A 175 -15.83 0.57 5.24
N LEU A 176 -16.23 -0.70 5.38
CA LEU A 176 -16.48 -1.36 6.66
C LEU A 176 -15.49 -2.52 6.83
N THR A 177 -14.51 -2.33 7.69
CA THR A 177 -13.28 -3.13 7.67
C THR A 177 -13.03 -3.84 9.00
N ASN A 178 -13.02 -3.09 10.09
CA ASN A 178 -12.81 -3.60 11.44
C ASN A 178 -14.01 -4.44 11.90
N VAL A 179 -13.77 -5.46 12.72
CA VAL A 179 -14.82 -6.27 13.36
C VAL A 179 -15.50 -5.54 14.52
N ASP A 180 -14.88 -4.47 15.03
CA ASP A 180 -15.53 -3.56 15.98
C ASP A 180 -16.87 -3.03 15.41
N GLY A 181 -17.95 -3.36 16.10
CA GLY A 181 -19.32 -3.03 15.69
C GLY A 181 -19.63 -1.53 15.68
N GLN A 182 -18.77 -0.68 16.25
CA GLN A 182 -18.97 0.78 16.25
C GLN A 182 -19.07 1.35 14.82
N ALA A 183 -18.20 0.92 13.91
CA ALA A 183 -18.20 1.42 12.53
C ALA A 183 -19.48 1.05 11.78
N ALA A 184 -19.94 -0.21 11.95
CA ALA A 184 -21.21 -0.65 11.37
C ALA A 184 -22.40 0.11 11.97
N HIS A 185 -22.40 0.32 13.29
CA HIS A 185 -23.45 1.07 13.99
C HIS A 185 -23.58 2.51 13.47
N GLU A 186 -22.48 3.23 13.34
CA GLU A 186 -22.48 4.60 12.83
C GLU A 186 -22.94 4.67 11.37
N LEU A 187 -22.49 3.73 10.54
CA LEU A 187 -22.84 3.68 9.13
C LEU A 187 -24.35 3.45 8.94
N MET A 188 -24.93 2.46 9.63
CA MET A 188 -26.37 2.16 9.55
C MET A 188 -27.28 3.32 9.98
N ARG A 189 -26.78 4.28 10.78
CA ARG A 189 -27.52 5.49 11.16
C ARG A 189 -27.52 6.57 10.08
N GLN A 190 -26.58 6.52 9.14
CA GLN A 190 -26.39 7.54 8.10
C GLN A 190 -26.94 7.11 6.75
N LEU A 191 -27.07 5.80 6.52
CA LEU A 191 -27.45 5.23 5.24
C LEU A 191 -28.92 4.83 5.18
N ASP A 192 -29.45 4.78 3.96
CA ASP A 192 -30.77 4.24 3.66
C ASP A 192 -30.62 2.77 3.21
N PRO A 193 -31.16 1.78 3.95
CA PRO A 193 -31.03 0.37 3.59
C PRO A 193 -31.63 0.03 2.22
N LYS A 194 -32.63 0.79 1.74
CA LYS A 194 -33.26 0.57 0.44
C LYS A 194 -32.47 1.18 -0.73
N ARG A 195 -31.40 1.93 -0.45
CA ARG A 195 -30.54 2.58 -1.46
C ARG A 195 -29.05 2.24 -1.33
N THR A 196 -28.74 1.27 -0.47
CA THR A 196 -27.38 0.84 -0.17
C THR A 196 -27.05 -0.48 -0.88
N LEU A 197 -26.01 -0.49 -1.71
CA LEU A 197 -25.41 -1.70 -2.26
C LEU A 197 -24.22 -2.12 -1.39
N VAL A 198 -24.16 -3.40 -1.02
CA VAL A 198 -23.09 -3.97 -0.19
C VAL A 198 -22.25 -4.91 -1.05
N ILE A 199 -20.94 -4.67 -1.07
CA ILE A 199 -19.95 -5.52 -1.75
C ILE A 199 -19.17 -6.26 -0.67
N VAL A 200 -19.34 -7.57 -0.60
CA VAL A 200 -18.64 -8.45 0.36
C VAL A 200 -17.42 -9.06 -0.33
N VAL A 201 -16.22 -8.65 0.12
CA VAL A 201 -14.95 -9.01 -0.52
C VAL A 201 -14.14 -9.93 0.40
N SER A 202 -14.19 -11.24 0.15
CA SER A 202 -13.42 -12.24 0.88
C SER A 202 -13.06 -13.43 -0.02
N LYS A 203 -11.76 -13.74 -0.11
CA LYS A 203 -11.26 -14.84 -0.94
C LYS A 203 -11.89 -16.18 -0.54
N THR A 204 -11.86 -16.51 0.74
CA THR A 204 -12.41 -17.78 1.27
C THR A 204 -13.90 -17.71 1.53
N PHE A 205 -14.45 -16.49 1.64
CA PHE A 205 -15.80 -16.22 2.14
C PHE A 205 -16.07 -16.76 3.55
N THR A 206 -15.02 -16.97 4.33
CA THR A 206 -15.08 -17.49 5.71
C THR A 206 -14.37 -16.59 6.73
N THR A 207 -13.83 -15.46 6.28
CA THR A 207 -13.17 -14.47 7.14
C THR A 207 -14.15 -13.96 8.19
N GLN A 208 -13.85 -14.17 9.47
CA GLN A 208 -14.76 -13.92 10.58
C GLN A 208 -15.22 -12.46 10.62
N GLU A 209 -14.29 -11.52 10.50
CA GLU A 209 -14.56 -10.08 10.54
C GLU A 209 -15.49 -9.66 9.39
N THR A 210 -15.23 -10.16 8.18
CA THR A 210 -16.05 -9.88 6.99
C THR A 210 -17.46 -10.46 7.12
N LEU A 211 -17.59 -11.69 7.62
CA LEU A 211 -18.90 -12.33 7.77
C LEU A 211 -19.73 -11.73 8.90
N LEU A 212 -19.11 -11.35 10.03
CA LEU A 212 -19.83 -10.66 11.11
C LEU A 212 -20.40 -9.32 10.61
N ASN A 213 -19.58 -8.50 9.96
CA ASN A 213 -20.03 -7.24 9.36
C ASN A 213 -21.08 -7.47 8.26
N GLY A 214 -20.89 -8.48 7.41
CA GLY A 214 -21.85 -8.85 6.38
C GLY A 214 -23.21 -9.20 6.99
N ASN A 215 -23.23 -10.03 8.03
CA ASN A 215 -24.44 -10.41 8.74
C ASN A 215 -25.14 -9.20 9.36
N VAL A 216 -24.41 -8.27 9.97
CA VAL A 216 -24.98 -7.04 10.53
C VAL A 216 -25.72 -6.23 9.45
N LEU A 217 -25.09 -5.98 8.29
CA LEU A 217 -25.74 -5.22 7.22
C LEU A 217 -26.88 -6.00 6.56
N ARG A 218 -26.75 -7.33 6.42
CA ARG A 218 -27.83 -8.19 5.92
C ARG A 218 -29.06 -8.10 6.81
N ASP A 219 -28.89 -8.26 8.12
CA ASP A 219 -30.01 -8.20 9.07
C ASP A 219 -30.64 -6.81 9.13
N TRP A 220 -29.85 -5.75 8.92
CA TRP A 220 -30.33 -4.39 8.82
C TRP A 220 -31.18 -4.16 7.56
N ILE A 221 -30.72 -4.63 6.40
CA ILE A 221 -31.47 -4.51 5.13
C ILE A 221 -32.72 -5.39 5.15
N VAL A 222 -32.64 -6.64 5.62
CA VAL A 222 -33.79 -7.55 5.74
C VAL A 222 -34.90 -6.94 6.60
N ARG A 223 -34.55 -6.27 7.71
CA ARG A 223 -35.51 -5.55 8.55
C ARG A 223 -36.22 -4.42 7.80
N ALA A 224 -35.54 -3.71 6.91
CA ALA A 224 -36.14 -2.66 6.09
C ALA A 224 -37.11 -3.18 5.02
N TYR A 225 -37.05 -4.48 4.73
CA TYR A 225 -37.96 -5.21 3.83
C TYR A 225 -38.93 -6.12 4.61
N GLU A 226 -39.19 -5.84 5.89
CA GLU A 226 -40.18 -6.56 6.71
C GLU A 226 -39.92 -8.08 6.78
N GLY A 227 -38.66 -8.50 6.63
CA GLY A 227 -38.26 -9.92 6.64
C GLY A 227 -38.19 -10.58 5.27
N ASP A 228 -38.49 -9.89 4.16
CA ASP A 228 -38.33 -10.43 2.81
C ASP A 228 -36.84 -10.54 2.44
N THR A 229 -36.29 -11.74 2.64
CA THR A 229 -34.91 -12.06 2.31
C THR A 229 -34.65 -12.01 0.80
N GLY A 230 -35.62 -12.35 -0.05
CA GLY A 230 -35.45 -12.35 -1.51
C GLY A 230 -35.31 -10.95 -2.09
N ALA A 231 -35.98 -9.95 -1.52
CA ALA A 231 -35.77 -8.55 -1.86
C ALA A 231 -34.43 -8.04 -1.32
N ALA A 232 -34.08 -8.40 -0.08
CA ALA A 232 -32.85 -7.96 0.57
C ALA A 232 -31.57 -8.47 -0.12
N THR A 233 -31.55 -9.70 -0.64
CA THR A 233 -30.35 -10.27 -1.31
C THR A 233 -29.93 -9.50 -2.57
N ARG A 234 -30.84 -8.73 -3.18
CA ARG A 234 -30.54 -7.84 -4.31
C ARG A 234 -29.51 -6.76 -3.96
N HIS A 235 -29.40 -6.42 -2.68
CA HIS A 235 -28.44 -5.43 -2.20
C HIS A 235 -27.02 -5.98 -2.04
N PHE A 236 -26.76 -7.25 -2.38
CA PHE A 236 -25.47 -7.88 -2.14
C PHE A 236 -24.78 -8.33 -3.43
N ILE A 237 -23.51 -7.97 -3.52
CA ILE A 237 -22.54 -8.49 -4.48
C ILE A 237 -21.42 -9.14 -3.67
N ALA A 238 -20.90 -10.28 -4.16
CA ALA A 238 -19.73 -10.92 -3.58
C ALA A 238 -18.55 -10.84 -4.55
N VAL A 239 -17.35 -10.66 -4.00
CA VAL A 239 -16.09 -10.85 -4.73
C VAL A 239 -15.31 -11.95 -4.01
N SER A 240 -15.26 -13.14 -4.60
CA SER A 240 -14.75 -14.34 -3.92
C SER A 240 -14.25 -15.42 -4.88
N ALA A 241 -13.37 -16.29 -4.36
CA ALA A 241 -13.03 -17.55 -5.00
C ALA A 241 -14.02 -18.67 -4.62
N ASN A 242 -14.83 -18.46 -3.57
CA ASN A 242 -15.71 -19.47 -3.00
C ASN A 242 -17.19 -19.15 -3.28
N THR A 243 -17.62 -19.39 -4.52
CA THR A 243 -18.98 -19.13 -4.98
C THR A 243 -20.04 -19.89 -4.16
N ALA A 244 -19.74 -21.12 -3.74
CA ALA A 244 -20.69 -21.94 -2.99
C ALA A 244 -21.00 -21.35 -1.61
N GLU A 245 -20.00 -20.85 -0.88
CA GLU A 245 -20.24 -20.19 0.41
C GLU A 245 -20.94 -18.83 0.26
N ALA A 246 -20.59 -18.07 -0.78
CA ALA A 246 -21.30 -16.82 -1.08
C ALA A 246 -22.79 -17.04 -1.39
N GLU A 247 -23.12 -18.08 -2.15
CA GLU A 247 -24.49 -18.48 -2.46
C GLU A 247 -25.23 -18.96 -1.20
N ARG A 248 -24.61 -19.83 -0.39
CA ARG A 248 -25.18 -20.29 0.90
C ARG A 248 -25.47 -19.13 1.84
N TRP A 249 -24.62 -18.11 1.84
CA TRP A 249 -24.82 -16.91 2.64
C TRP A 249 -25.98 -16.03 2.13
N GLY A 250 -26.35 -16.16 0.85
CA GLY A 250 -27.50 -15.51 0.25
C GLY A 250 -27.18 -14.57 -0.93
N VAL A 251 -25.94 -14.54 -1.44
CA VAL A 251 -25.63 -13.75 -2.64
C VAL A 251 -26.03 -14.53 -3.89
N PRO A 252 -26.87 -13.99 -4.81
CA PRO A 252 -27.17 -14.66 -6.07
C PRO A 252 -25.89 -14.95 -6.85
N VAL A 253 -25.77 -16.14 -7.47
CA VAL A 253 -24.56 -16.53 -8.24
C VAL A 253 -24.24 -15.51 -9.34
N SER A 254 -25.25 -14.91 -9.97
CA SER A 254 -25.12 -13.83 -10.95
C SER A 254 -24.51 -12.53 -10.40
N ASN A 255 -24.40 -12.41 -9.07
CA ASN A 255 -23.80 -11.29 -8.34
C ASN A 255 -22.49 -11.70 -7.65
N VAL A 256 -21.97 -12.91 -7.90
CA VAL A 256 -20.64 -13.33 -7.44
C VAL A 256 -19.61 -13.06 -8.53
N TYR A 257 -18.63 -12.22 -8.25
CA TYR A 257 -17.48 -11.92 -9.11
C TYR A 257 -16.26 -12.71 -8.65
N PRO A 258 -15.44 -13.22 -9.60
CA PRO A 258 -14.35 -14.11 -9.26
C PRO A 258 -13.22 -13.36 -8.55
N MET A 259 -12.58 -14.07 -7.62
CA MET A 259 -11.24 -13.76 -7.13
C MET A 259 -10.34 -14.93 -7.46
N TRP A 260 -9.24 -14.67 -8.17
CA TRP A 260 -8.35 -15.73 -8.65
C TRP A 260 -7.27 -16.09 -7.62
N ASP A 261 -6.84 -17.34 -7.63
CA ASP A 261 -5.82 -17.80 -6.70
C ASP A 261 -4.44 -17.16 -6.90
N PHE A 262 -4.13 -16.77 -8.13
CA PHE A 262 -2.89 -16.09 -8.51
C PHE A 262 -2.87 -14.58 -8.15
N VAL A 263 -3.95 -14.06 -7.58
CA VAL A 263 -4.05 -12.66 -7.11
C VAL A 263 -3.90 -12.63 -5.61
N GLY A 264 -2.74 -12.19 -5.14
CA GLY A 264 -2.51 -11.91 -3.72
C GLY A 264 -3.37 -10.73 -3.25
N GLY A 265 -3.90 -10.78 -2.02
CA GLY A 265 -4.81 -9.75 -1.51
C GLY A 265 -4.25 -8.33 -1.59
N ARG A 266 -2.99 -8.12 -1.20
CA ARG A 266 -2.32 -6.81 -1.26
C ARG A 266 -1.96 -6.33 -2.68
N PHE A 267 -2.21 -7.15 -3.70
CA PHE A 267 -2.05 -6.85 -5.13
C PHE A 267 -3.39 -6.92 -5.90
N SER A 268 -4.53 -6.86 -5.18
CA SER A 268 -5.84 -7.23 -5.76
C SER A 268 -6.67 -6.09 -6.31
N LEU A 269 -6.31 -4.82 -6.06
CA LEU A 269 -7.05 -3.62 -6.50
C LEU A 269 -7.50 -3.67 -7.97
N TRP A 270 -6.67 -4.25 -8.84
CA TRP A 270 -6.87 -4.32 -10.28
C TRP A 270 -7.96 -5.31 -10.71
N SER A 271 -8.37 -6.20 -9.81
CA SER A 271 -9.35 -7.27 -10.05
C SER A 271 -10.79 -6.80 -9.75
N ALA A 272 -11.72 -7.74 -9.63
CA ALA A 272 -13.05 -7.47 -9.09
C ALA A 272 -13.06 -6.89 -7.67
N VAL A 273 -11.95 -6.99 -6.91
CA VAL A 273 -11.80 -6.26 -5.63
C VAL A 273 -11.90 -4.75 -5.82
N GLY A 274 -11.48 -4.23 -6.98
CA GLY A 274 -11.62 -2.82 -7.36
C GLY A 274 -13.04 -2.42 -7.76
N LEU A 275 -14.06 -3.27 -7.61
CA LEU A 275 -15.44 -2.96 -8.03
C LEU A 275 -16.00 -1.71 -7.34
N SER A 276 -15.73 -1.53 -6.04
CA SER A 276 -16.14 -0.33 -5.30
C SER A 276 -15.52 0.94 -5.89
N LEU A 277 -14.27 0.87 -6.36
CA LEU A 277 -13.63 1.96 -7.10
C LEU A 277 -14.27 2.17 -8.47
N ALA A 278 -14.47 1.11 -9.25
CA ALA A 278 -15.03 1.22 -10.59
C ALA A 278 -16.45 1.82 -10.57
N LEU A 279 -17.24 1.53 -9.54
CA LEU A 279 -18.53 2.20 -9.29
C LEU A 279 -18.38 3.67 -8.90
N ALA A 280 -17.32 4.03 -8.18
CA ALA A 280 -17.09 5.39 -7.73
C ALA A 280 -16.64 6.32 -8.87
N ILE A 281 -15.79 5.84 -9.79
CA ILE A 281 -15.19 6.68 -10.85
C ILE A 281 -15.66 6.33 -12.27
N GLY A 282 -16.52 5.32 -12.43
CA GLY A 282 -16.92 4.81 -13.74
C GLY A 282 -15.85 3.92 -14.40
N MET A 283 -16.28 3.14 -15.40
CA MET A 283 -15.40 2.15 -16.03
C MET A 283 -14.29 2.76 -16.88
N GLU A 284 -14.52 3.92 -17.51
CA GLU A 284 -13.51 4.62 -18.31
C GLU A 284 -12.29 4.97 -17.45
N HIS A 285 -12.51 5.63 -16.31
CA HIS A 285 -11.45 5.99 -15.37
C HIS A 285 -10.83 4.76 -14.69
N PHE A 286 -11.59 3.69 -14.47
CA PHE A 286 -11.03 2.42 -14.00
C PHE A 286 -10.09 1.79 -15.04
N ARG A 287 -10.43 1.77 -16.33
CA ARG A 287 -9.52 1.30 -17.38
C ARG A 287 -8.29 2.20 -17.54
N ALA A 288 -8.43 3.50 -17.34
CA ALA A 288 -7.30 4.43 -17.30
C ALA A 288 -6.33 4.13 -16.14
N LEU A 289 -6.84 3.81 -14.95
CA LEU A 289 -6.03 3.31 -13.83
C LEU A 289 -5.23 2.05 -14.22
N LEU A 290 -5.88 1.06 -14.84
CA LEU A 290 -5.22 -0.17 -15.31
C LEU A 290 -4.13 0.15 -16.35
N ALA A 291 -4.39 1.05 -17.30
CA ALA A 291 -3.42 1.45 -18.33
C ALA A 291 -2.21 2.17 -17.74
N GLY A 292 -2.41 3.01 -16.72
CA GLY A 292 -1.33 3.64 -15.98
C GLY A 292 -0.39 2.64 -15.32
N ALA A 293 -0.95 1.61 -14.69
CA ALA A 293 -0.19 0.54 -14.07
C ALA A 293 0.52 -0.34 -15.13
N ALA A 294 -0.15 -0.66 -16.24
CA ALA A 294 0.41 -1.42 -17.35
C ALA A 294 1.61 -0.73 -18.02
N ARG A 295 1.62 0.61 -18.05
CA ARG A 295 2.78 1.38 -18.52
C ARG A 295 4.04 1.11 -17.68
N ILE A 296 3.88 0.96 -16.37
CA ILE A 296 5.01 0.66 -15.48
C ILE A 296 5.39 -0.82 -15.59
N ASP A 297 4.44 -1.73 -15.81
CA ASP A 297 4.74 -3.12 -16.17
C ASP A 297 5.62 -3.19 -17.44
N ASP A 298 5.26 -2.45 -18.49
CA ASP A 298 6.01 -2.39 -19.74
C ASP A 298 7.42 -1.82 -19.52
N HIS A 299 7.52 -0.73 -18.75
CA HIS A 299 8.80 -0.14 -18.35
C HIS A 299 9.66 -1.15 -17.61
N PHE A 300 9.10 -1.84 -16.61
CA PHE A 300 9.81 -2.82 -15.79
C PHE A 300 10.34 -3.99 -16.64
N ARG A 301 9.59 -4.40 -17.67
CA ARG A 301 9.96 -5.48 -18.60
C ARG A 301 11.05 -5.11 -19.60
N THR A 302 11.18 -3.83 -19.96
CA THR A 302 11.96 -3.44 -21.14
C THR A 302 13.12 -2.51 -20.84
N ALA A 303 13.04 -1.69 -19.80
CA ALA A 303 14.10 -0.74 -19.48
C ALA A 303 15.32 -1.44 -18.84
N PRO A 304 16.55 -1.03 -19.21
CA PRO A 304 17.77 -1.48 -18.52
C PRO A 304 17.76 -0.96 -17.07
N TRP A 305 18.45 -1.64 -16.16
CA TRP A 305 18.37 -1.34 -14.72
C TRP A 305 18.69 0.13 -14.37
N GLN A 306 19.57 0.78 -15.15
CA GLN A 306 19.97 2.18 -14.97
C GLN A 306 18.84 3.19 -15.21
N GLU A 307 17.81 2.79 -15.96
CA GLU A 307 16.64 3.62 -16.29
C GLU A 307 15.36 3.05 -15.69
N ASN A 308 15.42 1.85 -15.11
CA ASN A 308 14.27 1.11 -14.63
C ASN A 308 13.84 1.62 -13.25
N LEU A 309 12.78 2.45 -13.20
CA LEU A 309 12.33 3.11 -11.97
C LEU A 309 12.08 2.15 -10.80
N PRO A 310 11.33 1.04 -10.96
CA PRO A 310 11.19 0.04 -9.91
C PRO A 310 12.53 -0.53 -9.42
N VAL A 311 13.45 -0.86 -10.33
CA VAL A 311 14.77 -1.39 -9.97
C VAL A 311 15.57 -0.34 -9.20
N LEU A 312 15.67 0.89 -9.70
CA LEU A 312 16.37 1.98 -9.02
C LEU A 312 15.80 2.26 -7.62
N LEU A 313 14.48 2.30 -7.49
CA LEU A 313 13.81 2.51 -6.21
C LEU A 313 14.07 1.35 -5.24
N SER A 314 14.11 0.11 -5.74
CA SER A 314 14.49 -1.07 -4.94
C SER A 314 15.95 -1.04 -4.50
N LEU A 315 16.87 -0.59 -5.37
CA LEU A 315 18.29 -0.48 -5.04
C LEU A 315 18.56 0.56 -3.98
N VAL A 316 17.84 1.68 -4.00
CA VAL A 316 17.91 2.72 -2.97
C VAL A 316 17.38 2.19 -1.63
N GLU A 317 16.29 1.42 -1.63
CA GLU A 317 15.80 0.78 -0.43
C GLU A 317 16.81 -0.22 0.12
N TYR A 318 17.35 -1.10 -0.73
CA TYR A 318 18.36 -2.07 -0.37
C TYR A 318 19.63 -1.41 0.17
N TRP A 319 20.09 -0.32 -0.45
CA TRP A 319 21.21 0.48 0.05
C TRP A 319 20.95 1.02 1.45
N ASN A 320 19.81 1.68 1.66
CA ASN A 320 19.46 2.24 2.95
C ASN A 320 19.30 1.15 4.03
N ARG A 321 18.67 0.03 3.68
CA ARG A 321 18.37 -1.07 4.59
C ARG A 321 19.58 -1.94 4.91
N ASN A 322 20.26 -2.45 3.89
CA ASN A 322 21.32 -3.45 3.99
C ASN A 322 22.71 -2.82 4.05
N GLY A 323 22.90 -1.66 3.40
CA GLY A 323 24.14 -0.87 3.46
C GLY A 323 24.21 0.04 4.68
N LEU A 324 23.25 0.95 4.83
CA LEU A 324 23.23 1.96 5.90
C LEU A 324 22.53 1.49 7.19
N GLY A 325 21.91 0.31 7.19
CA GLY A 325 21.29 -0.29 8.38
C GLY A 325 19.97 0.36 8.81
N ALA A 326 19.33 1.17 7.97
CA ALA A 326 18.06 1.82 8.30
C ALA A 326 17.00 0.76 8.60
N THR A 327 16.34 0.86 9.75
CA THR A 327 15.30 -0.07 10.22
C THR A 327 13.89 0.42 9.94
N SER A 328 13.77 1.66 9.50
CA SER A 328 12.50 2.35 9.31
C SER A 328 12.58 3.28 8.11
N ARG A 329 11.45 3.48 7.42
CA ARG A 329 11.30 4.42 6.31
C ARG A 329 9.96 5.16 6.44
N ALA A 330 10.00 6.47 6.23
CA ALA A 330 8.81 7.31 6.23
C ALA A 330 8.34 7.61 4.79
N VAL A 331 7.07 7.37 4.48
CA VAL A 331 6.43 7.80 3.23
C VAL A 331 5.51 8.98 3.53
N VAL A 332 5.80 10.14 2.93
CA VAL A 332 5.12 11.41 3.23
C VAL A 332 4.59 12.03 1.94
N PRO A 333 3.32 11.76 1.57
CA PRO A 333 2.69 12.40 0.43
C PRO A 333 2.29 13.85 0.76
N TYR A 334 2.73 14.78 -0.07
CA TYR A 334 2.29 16.18 -0.10
C TYR A 334 1.09 16.32 -1.03
N ALA A 335 0.04 15.56 -0.71
CA ALA A 335 -1.28 15.62 -1.33
C ALA A 335 -2.28 14.95 -0.38
N ASP A 336 -3.28 15.70 0.11
CA ASP A 336 -4.29 15.18 1.07
C ASP A 336 -5.11 14.00 0.53
N LEU A 337 -5.28 13.95 -0.80
CA LEU A 337 -5.96 12.86 -1.50
C LEU A 337 -5.21 11.52 -1.37
N LEU A 338 -3.90 11.53 -1.10
CA LEU A 338 -3.07 10.34 -0.87
C LEU A 338 -2.95 9.96 0.60
N GLY A 339 -3.87 10.41 1.46
CA GLY A 339 -3.80 10.18 2.91
C GLY A 339 -3.79 8.71 3.35
N ASP A 340 -4.36 7.81 2.55
CA ASP A 340 -4.38 6.37 2.82
C ASP A 340 -3.20 5.62 2.17
N LEU A 341 -2.30 6.31 1.44
CA LEU A 341 -1.23 5.66 0.68
C LEU A 341 -0.26 4.94 1.60
N THR A 342 0.11 5.56 2.71
CA THR A 342 1.03 4.95 3.67
C THR A 342 0.47 3.66 4.25
N SER A 343 -0.82 3.62 4.61
CA SER A 343 -1.46 2.41 5.12
C SER A 343 -1.53 1.30 4.07
N TYR A 344 -1.76 1.65 2.81
CA TYR A 344 -1.67 0.70 1.71
C TYR A 344 -0.24 0.14 1.55
N LEU A 345 0.78 1.01 1.54
CA LEU A 345 2.18 0.59 1.41
C LEU A 345 2.69 -0.22 2.61
N GLN A 346 2.17 0.03 3.81
CA GLN A 346 2.43 -0.80 4.98
C GLN A 346 2.06 -2.25 4.73
N GLN A 347 0.86 -2.50 4.20
CA GLN A 347 0.48 -3.87 3.86
C GLN A 347 1.31 -4.39 2.67
N LEU A 348 1.37 -3.62 1.58
CA LEU A 348 2.05 -4.05 0.36
C LEU A 348 3.51 -4.46 0.63
N GLU A 349 4.25 -3.68 1.41
CA GLU A 349 5.66 -3.94 1.68
C GLU A 349 5.89 -4.83 2.89
N MET A 350 5.30 -4.53 4.05
CA MET A 350 5.65 -5.24 5.29
C MET A 350 5.09 -6.67 5.31
N GLU A 351 3.90 -6.89 4.75
CA GLU A 351 3.33 -8.25 4.64
C GLU A 351 4.05 -9.07 3.57
N SER A 352 4.52 -8.44 2.49
CA SER A 352 5.30 -9.11 1.45
C SER A 352 6.72 -9.44 1.91
N LEU A 353 7.41 -8.46 2.46
CA LEU A 353 8.86 -8.46 2.64
C LEU A 353 9.30 -8.69 4.09
N GLY A 354 8.38 -8.69 5.05
CA GLY A 354 8.64 -8.99 6.46
C GLY A 354 8.88 -10.48 6.71
N LYS A 355 9.90 -11.04 6.05
CA LYS A 355 10.20 -12.48 6.06
C LYS A 355 11.54 -12.75 6.74
N GLN A 356 11.66 -13.96 7.29
CA GLN A 356 12.85 -14.44 8.00
C GLN A 356 13.46 -15.71 7.38
N VAL A 357 12.82 -16.26 6.35
CA VAL A 357 13.21 -17.51 5.68
C VAL A 357 13.25 -17.27 4.17
N THR A 358 14.25 -17.85 3.51
CA THR A 358 14.42 -17.78 2.06
C THR A 358 13.43 -18.68 1.33
N SER A 359 13.35 -18.53 0.01
CA SER A 359 12.51 -19.37 -0.85
C SER A 359 12.87 -20.87 -0.78
N GLN A 360 14.08 -21.20 -0.30
CA GLN A 360 14.58 -22.56 -0.07
C GLN A 360 14.43 -23.06 1.38
N GLY A 361 13.75 -22.30 2.24
CA GLY A 361 13.52 -22.71 3.63
C GLY A 361 14.67 -22.43 4.60
N GLN A 362 15.73 -21.74 4.17
CA GLN A 362 16.86 -21.38 5.03
C GLN A 362 16.64 -20.04 5.74
N PRO A 363 17.20 -19.79 6.93
CA PRO A 363 17.15 -18.46 7.53
C PRO A 363 17.81 -17.40 6.64
N VAL A 364 17.19 -16.22 6.51
CA VAL A 364 17.80 -15.10 5.78
C VAL A 364 19.07 -14.62 6.48
N THR A 365 20.14 -14.39 5.71
CA THR A 365 21.44 -13.92 6.22
C THR A 365 21.55 -12.40 6.28
N GLN A 366 20.58 -11.70 5.69
CA GLN A 366 20.51 -10.24 5.64
C GLN A 366 19.22 -9.72 6.29
N SER A 367 19.15 -8.41 6.53
CA SER A 367 17.91 -7.76 6.96
C SER A 367 16.94 -7.64 5.79
N THR A 368 15.64 -7.89 6.02
CA THR A 368 14.56 -7.77 5.02
C THR A 368 13.79 -6.46 5.20
N SER A 369 12.45 -6.42 5.17
CA SER A 369 11.66 -5.17 5.24
C SER A 369 12.09 -4.22 6.38
N ALA A 370 12.12 -2.93 6.09
CA ALA A 370 12.07 -1.87 7.09
C ALA A 370 10.62 -1.67 7.58
N VAL A 371 10.45 -0.99 8.72
CA VAL A 371 9.12 -0.52 9.15
C VAL A 371 8.71 0.68 8.32
N VAL A 372 7.61 0.55 7.58
CA VAL A 372 7.03 1.62 6.75
C VAL A 372 5.99 2.40 7.56
N TRP A 373 6.06 3.72 7.55
CA TRP A 373 5.10 4.58 8.26
C TRP A 373 5.06 6.00 7.67
N GLY A 374 4.19 6.86 8.20
CA GLY A 374 4.05 8.24 7.76
C GLY A 374 2.60 8.74 7.71
N SER A 375 2.44 10.00 7.36
CA SER A 375 1.18 10.70 7.14
C SER A 375 1.38 11.81 6.11
N VAL A 376 0.30 12.50 5.73
CA VAL A 376 0.38 13.58 4.72
C VAL A 376 1.23 14.76 5.19
N GLY A 377 1.98 15.34 4.25
CA GLY A 377 2.55 16.68 4.40
C GLY A 377 1.47 17.74 4.13
N THR A 378 1.43 18.87 4.84
CA THR A 378 2.39 19.34 5.86
C THR A 378 2.07 18.89 7.29
N ASN A 379 1.01 18.11 7.52
CA ASN A 379 0.63 17.68 8.87
C ASN A 379 1.76 16.93 9.58
N ALA A 380 2.48 16.06 8.86
CA ALA A 380 3.68 15.38 9.32
C ALA A 380 4.75 16.33 9.91
N GLN A 381 4.86 17.54 9.36
CA GLN A 381 5.83 18.54 9.84
C GLN A 381 5.56 18.97 11.28
N HIS A 382 4.30 18.99 11.66
CA HIS A 382 3.82 19.43 12.97
C HIS A 382 3.57 18.26 13.93
N ALA A 383 3.98 17.05 13.57
CA ALA A 383 3.84 15.85 14.40
C ALA A 383 5.20 15.26 14.76
N TYR A 384 5.95 14.76 13.77
CA TYR A 384 7.14 13.94 14.01
C TYR A 384 8.39 14.39 13.23
N PHE A 385 8.33 15.45 12.42
CA PHE A 385 9.56 15.95 11.75
C PHE A 385 10.61 16.48 12.70
N GLN A 386 10.26 16.88 13.93
CA GLN A 386 11.25 17.14 14.97
C GLN A 386 12.19 15.94 15.18
N ALA A 387 11.62 14.74 15.34
CA ALA A 387 12.39 13.52 15.50
C ALA A 387 13.15 13.17 14.22
N LEU A 388 12.55 13.37 13.04
CA LEU A 388 13.22 13.09 11.77
C LEU A 388 14.39 14.02 11.47
N HIS A 389 14.40 15.26 11.99
CA HIS A 389 15.50 16.22 11.79
C HIS A 389 16.60 16.12 12.84
N GLN A 390 16.25 15.97 14.12
CA GLN A 390 17.18 16.09 15.25
C GLN A 390 17.25 14.86 16.15
N GLY A 391 16.42 13.83 15.88
CA GLY A 391 16.50 12.54 16.57
C GLY A 391 17.82 11.80 16.27
N THR A 392 18.15 10.84 17.12
CA THR A 392 19.40 10.06 17.02
C THR A 392 19.39 9.04 15.90
N ASP A 393 18.20 8.61 15.46
CA ASP A 393 18.05 7.69 14.34
C ASP A 393 17.90 8.45 13.02
N VAL A 394 18.49 7.88 11.97
CA VAL A 394 18.29 8.33 10.59
C VAL A 394 17.22 7.46 9.97
N VAL A 395 16.11 8.09 9.60
CA VAL A 395 15.00 7.45 8.89
C VAL A 395 14.99 8.01 7.47
N PRO A 396 15.29 7.22 6.43
CA PRO A 396 15.11 7.63 5.04
C PRO A 396 13.66 8.02 4.76
N LEU A 397 13.47 9.04 3.93
CA LEU A 397 12.14 9.54 3.56
C LEU A 397 11.85 9.32 2.08
N GLU A 398 10.60 8.99 1.78
CA GLU A 398 10.04 9.06 0.44
C GLU A 398 8.98 10.16 0.41
N PHE A 399 9.30 11.24 -0.30
CA PHE A 399 8.37 12.33 -0.52
C PHE A 399 7.62 12.13 -1.83
N ILE A 400 6.30 12.30 -1.79
CA ILE A 400 5.46 12.20 -2.99
C ILE A 400 4.74 13.52 -3.21
N GLY A 401 4.99 14.20 -4.32
CA GLY A 401 4.36 15.49 -4.65
C GLY A 401 3.53 15.41 -5.93
N VAL A 402 2.55 16.31 -6.06
CA VAL A 402 1.73 16.44 -7.26
C VAL A 402 1.96 17.83 -7.85
N VAL A 403 2.41 17.91 -9.11
CA VAL A 403 2.77 19.18 -9.76
C VAL A 403 1.52 20.03 -10.02
N ARG A 404 0.47 19.45 -10.62
CA ARG A 404 -0.80 20.14 -10.89
C ARG A 404 -1.89 19.65 -9.94
N PRO A 405 -2.47 20.51 -9.09
CA PRO A 405 -3.54 20.12 -8.17
C PRO A 405 -4.86 19.92 -8.92
N ALA A 406 -5.78 19.18 -8.32
CA ALA A 406 -7.14 19.00 -8.82
C ALA A 406 -8.08 20.20 -8.53
N HIS A 407 -7.55 21.30 -7.98
CA HIS A 407 -8.30 22.49 -7.58
C HIS A 407 -7.62 23.77 -8.05
N THR A 408 -8.34 24.89 -8.03
CA THR A 408 -7.85 26.19 -8.52
C THR A 408 -7.07 27.02 -7.48
N LEU A 409 -6.93 26.55 -6.24
CA LEU A 409 -6.26 27.25 -5.13
C LEU A 409 -4.72 27.25 -5.28
N ARG A 410 -4.21 28.02 -6.23
CA ARG A 410 -2.78 28.03 -6.61
C ARG A 410 -1.84 28.41 -5.45
N SER A 411 -2.15 29.46 -4.69
CA SER A 411 -1.29 29.92 -3.59
C SER A 411 -1.09 28.84 -2.52
N ASN A 412 -2.15 28.09 -2.21
CA ASN A 412 -2.09 26.97 -1.27
C ASN A 412 -1.19 25.86 -1.82
N HIS A 413 -1.34 25.54 -3.11
CA HIS A 413 -0.53 24.50 -3.75
C HIS A 413 0.95 24.86 -3.86
N ASP A 414 1.27 26.12 -4.21
CA ASP A 414 2.65 26.59 -4.25
C ASP A 414 3.28 26.57 -2.85
N ALA A 415 2.54 26.95 -1.81
CA ALA A 415 3.00 26.84 -0.42
C ALA A 415 3.24 25.38 0.00
N LEU A 416 2.37 24.45 -0.41
CA LEU A 416 2.54 23.01 -0.17
C LEU A 416 3.81 22.47 -0.84
N LEU A 417 4.02 22.79 -2.12
CA LEU A 417 5.21 22.37 -2.86
C LEU A 417 6.50 23.04 -2.33
N SER A 418 6.42 24.30 -1.90
CA SER A 418 7.55 24.97 -1.24
C SER A 418 7.97 24.22 0.02
N ASN A 419 7.00 23.77 0.82
CA ASN A 419 7.26 22.98 2.03
C ASN A 419 7.87 21.61 1.70
N LEU A 420 7.36 20.92 0.68
CA LEU A 420 7.93 19.67 0.18
C LEU A 420 9.42 19.82 -0.16
N LEU A 421 9.75 20.83 -0.99
CA LEU A 421 11.12 21.08 -1.43
C LEU A 421 12.01 21.52 -0.27
N ALA A 422 11.50 22.38 0.62
CA ALA A 422 12.22 22.86 1.78
C ALA A 422 12.59 21.73 2.76
N GLN A 423 11.66 20.80 3.03
CA GLN A 423 11.93 19.67 3.92
C GLN A 423 12.99 18.73 3.33
N ALA A 424 12.87 18.39 2.04
CA ALA A 424 13.87 17.57 1.35
C ALA A 424 15.27 18.22 1.39
N ALA A 425 15.35 19.54 1.19
CA ALA A 425 16.61 20.28 1.29
C ALA A 425 17.16 20.34 2.72
N ALA A 426 16.31 20.65 3.71
CA ALA A 426 16.71 20.78 5.10
C ALA A 426 17.25 19.46 5.68
N LEU A 427 16.62 18.33 5.36
CA LEU A 427 17.06 17.00 5.77
C LEU A 427 18.44 16.65 5.20
N ALA A 428 18.68 16.99 3.93
CA ALA A 428 19.94 16.68 3.27
C ALA A 428 21.08 17.59 3.74
N LEU A 429 20.82 18.90 3.81
CA LEU A 429 21.84 19.92 4.05
C LEU A 429 22.10 20.15 5.53
N GLY A 430 21.06 20.18 6.37
CA GLY A 430 21.18 20.57 7.77
C GLY A 430 21.56 22.05 7.98
N LYS A 431 22.04 22.35 9.18
CA LYS A 431 22.54 23.65 9.64
C LYS A 431 23.64 23.41 10.66
N THR A 432 24.85 23.84 10.34
CA THR A 432 26.02 23.64 11.20
C THR A 432 25.90 24.42 12.51
N PHE A 433 26.70 24.03 13.52
CA PHE A 433 26.80 24.77 14.77
C PHE A 433 27.20 26.24 14.54
N ASP A 434 28.16 26.51 13.67
CA ASP A 434 28.64 27.88 13.41
C ASP A 434 27.58 28.75 12.72
N GLU A 435 26.84 28.17 11.77
CA GLU A 435 25.67 28.84 11.15
C GLU A 435 24.60 29.15 12.20
N ALA A 436 24.29 28.18 13.07
CA ALA A 436 23.33 28.38 14.15
C ALA A 436 23.81 29.43 15.16
N LEU A 437 25.10 29.44 15.52
CA LEU A 437 25.70 30.40 16.45
C LEU A 437 25.68 31.82 15.89
N ALA A 438 25.93 31.99 14.59
CA ALA A 438 25.83 33.28 13.91
C ALA A 438 24.40 33.86 13.93
N GLU A 439 23.37 33.03 13.98
CA GLU A 439 21.97 33.44 14.10
C GLU A 439 21.54 33.83 15.53
N VAL A 440 22.32 33.48 16.56
CA VAL A 440 21.99 33.82 17.95
C VAL A 440 22.51 35.22 18.31
N LYS A 441 21.58 36.19 18.35
CA LYS A 441 21.87 37.62 18.56
C LYS A 441 21.89 38.09 20.02
N SER A 442 21.42 37.27 20.96
CA SER A 442 21.24 37.67 22.37
C SER A 442 21.65 36.56 23.34
N GLY A 443 22.00 36.94 24.56
CA GLY A 443 22.51 36.05 25.61
C GLY A 443 24.01 36.19 25.82
N ASP A 444 24.51 35.72 26.96
CA ASP A 444 25.95 35.58 27.17
C ASP A 444 26.54 34.46 26.29
N GLU A 445 27.86 34.36 26.22
CA GLU A 445 28.53 33.41 25.32
C GLU A 445 28.14 31.95 25.61
N ALA A 446 27.99 31.58 26.88
CA ALA A 446 27.60 30.22 27.26
C ALA A 446 26.17 29.90 26.79
N ALA A 447 25.22 30.80 27.05
CA ALA A 447 23.83 30.67 26.63
C ALA A 447 23.70 30.63 25.11
N ARG A 448 24.47 31.47 24.39
CA ARG A 448 24.51 31.49 22.92
C ARG A 448 24.96 30.15 22.35
N ARG A 449 26.02 29.56 22.91
CA ARG A 449 26.53 28.25 22.48
C ARG A 449 25.56 27.11 22.74
N VAL A 450 24.90 27.08 23.91
CA VAL A 450 23.86 26.07 24.22
C VAL A 450 22.71 26.17 23.21
N LEU A 451 22.23 27.39 22.97
CA LEU A 451 21.14 27.60 22.01
C LEU A 451 21.55 27.26 20.58
N ALA A 452 22.78 27.56 20.17
CA ALA A 452 23.33 27.17 18.87
C ALA A 452 23.38 25.65 18.71
N ALA A 453 23.78 24.90 19.75
CA ALA A 453 23.76 23.44 19.72
C ALA A 453 22.33 22.89 19.52
N GLN A 454 21.35 23.44 20.25
CA GLN A 454 19.93 23.06 20.12
C GLN A 454 19.31 23.45 18.77
N ARG A 455 19.80 24.53 18.14
CA ARG A 455 19.35 25.01 16.82
C ARG A 455 20.17 24.49 15.65
N SER A 456 21.15 23.62 15.91
CA SER A 456 21.91 22.94 14.87
C SER A 456 21.12 21.74 14.33
N PHE A 457 21.29 21.48 13.04
CA PHE A 457 20.64 20.37 12.33
C PHE A 457 21.73 19.55 11.66
N PRO A 458 21.90 18.26 12.00
CA PRO A 458 23.00 17.46 11.48
C PRO A 458 22.96 17.31 9.95
N GLY A 459 21.78 17.42 9.33
CA GLY A 459 21.61 17.11 7.92
C GLY A 459 21.91 15.63 7.65
N ASP A 460 22.39 15.31 6.45
CA ASP A 460 22.86 13.96 6.08
C ASP A 460 21.77 12.88 6.17
N ARG A 461 20.50 13.30 6.08
CA ARG A 461 19.33 12.43 6.14
C ARG A 461 18.79 12.20 4.73
N PRO A 462 18.86 10.96 4.21
CA PRO A 462 18.56 10.69 2.81
C PRO A 462 17.06 10.78 2.52
N SER A 463 16.73 11.23 1.31
CA SER A 463 15.35 11.20 0.81
C SER A 463 15.27 10.89 -0.68
N THR A 464 14.18 10.23 -1.06
CA THR A 464 13.72 10.04 -2.44
C THR A 464 12.56 11.00 -2.68
N MET A 465 12.51 11.60 -3.87
CA MET A 465 11.38 12.42 -4.29
C MET A 465 10.69 11.79 -5.51
N ILE A 466 9.40 11.56 -5.39
CA ILE A 466 8.51 11.11 -6.46
C ILE A 466 7.58 12.27 -6.78
N LEU A 467 7.60 12.79 -8.00
CA LEU A 467 6.65 13.81 -8.46
C LEU A 467 5.72 13.22 -9.51
N LEU A 468 4.42 13.40 -9.31
CA LEU A 468 3.38 13.14 -10.30
C LEU A 468 3.02 14.43 -11.03
N ASP A 469 2.83 14.38 -12.34
CA ASP A 469 2.35 15.54 -13.11
C ASP A 469 1.01 16.08 -12.61
N SER A 470 0.11 15.18 -12.26
CA SER A 470 -1.24 15.41 -11.71
C SER A 470 -1.75 14.08 -11.15
N LEU A 471 -2.58 14.11 -10.11
CA LEU A 471 -3.21 12.89 -9.55
C LEU A 471 -4.44 12.49 -10.36
N THR A 472 -4.20 11.75 -11.44
CA THR A 472 -5.18 11.13 -12.36
C THR A 472 -5.25 9.62 -12.15
N PRO A 473 -6.29 8.92 -12.65
CA PRO A 473 -6.34 7.46 -12.62
C PRO A 473 -5.06 6.83 -13.18
N GLU A 474 -4.57 7.27 -14.34
CA GLU A 474 -3.34 6.75 -14.93
C GLU A 474 -2.13 6.96 -14.01
N SER A 475 -1.98 8.14 -13.42
CA SER A 475 -0.83 8.42 -12.53
C SER A 475 -0.88 7.63 -11.22
N LEU A 476 -2.07 7.39 -10.67
CA LEU A 476 -2.23 6.59 -9.46
C LEU A 476 -1.92 5.12 -9.76
N GLY A 477 -2.41 4.61 -10.89
CA GLY A 477 -2.12 3.25 -11.34
C GLY A 477 -0.62 3.04 -11.53
N ALA A 478 0.04 4.00 -12.18
CA ALA A 478 1.48 4.00 -12.33
C ALA A 478 2.22 4.03 -10.98
N LEU A 479 1.78 4.88 -10.04
CA LEU A 479 2.41 4.99 -8.71
C LEU A 479 2.31 3.68 -7.94
N ILE A 480 1.14 3.04 -7.91
CA ILE A 480 0.95 1.78 -7.20
C ILE A 480 1.79 0.67 -7.85
N ALA A 481 1.77 0.54 -9.18
CA ALA A 481 2.57 -0.46 -9.90
C ALA A 481 4.08 -0.27 -9.70
N LEU A 482 4.56 0.98 -9.58
CA LEU A 482 5.95 1.26 -9.22
C LEU A 482 6.33 0.61 -7.88
N TYR A 483 5.49 0.72 -6.86
CA TYR A 483 5.74 0.10 -5.56
C TYR A 483 5.55 -1.43 -5.59
N GLU A 484 4.61 -1.96 -6.37
CA GLU A 484 4.47 -3.42 -6.52
C GLU A 484 5.73 -4.06 -7.12
N HIS A 485 6.32 -3.44 -8.16
CA HIS A 485 7.56 -3.94 -8.75
C HIS A 485 8.78 -3.67 -7.88
N LYS A 486 8.78 -2.59 -7.07
CA LYS A 486 9.78 -2.40 -6.00
C LYS A 486 9.75 -3.58 -5.03
N VAL A 487 8.56 -4.02 -4.61
CA VAL A 487 8.37 -5.19 -3.74
C VAL A 487 8.86 -6.47 -4.40
N PHE A 488 8.51 -6.70 -5.67
CA PHE A 488 9.01 -7.85 -6.42
C PHE A 488 10.55 -7.90 -6.41
N MET A 489 11.21 -6.79 -6.76
CA MET A 489 12.66 -6.70 -6.81
C MET A 489 13.32 -6.92 -5.45
N LEU A 490 12.77 -6.33 -4.38
CA LEU A 490 13.30 -6.54 -3.02
C LEU A 490 13.11 -7.99 -2.56
N GLY A 491 11.99 -8.63 -2.89
CA GLY A 491 11.76 -10.04 -2.61
C GLY A 491 12.82 -10.92 -3.29
N HIS A 492 13.08 -10.65 -4.57
CA HIS A 492 14.12 -11.33 -5.35
C HIS A 492 15.52 -11.13 -4.76
N LEU A 493 15.93 -9.89 -4.50
CA LEU A 493 17.27 -9.58 -3.97
C LEU A 493 17.50 -10.11 -2.54
N TRP A 494 16.43 -10.29 -1.76
CA TRP A 494 16.50 -10.90 -0.45
C TRP A 494 16.34 -12.43 -0.47
N ASP A 495 16.09 -13.03 -1.63
CA ASP A 495 15.76 -14.46 -1.81
C ASP A 495 14.59 -14.89 -0.91
N ILE A 496 13.53 -14.09 -0.83
CA ILE A 496 12.34 -14.38 -0.02
C ILE A 496 11.09 -14.49 -0.89
N ASN A 497 10.13 -15.29 -0.44
CA ASN A 497 8.81 -15.31 -1.06
C ASN A 497 8.02 -14.05 -0.66
N ALA A 498 7.87 -13.10 -1.60
CA ALA A 498 7.11 -11.87 -1.37
C ALA A 498 5.57 -12.07 -1.36
N PHE A 499 5.09 -13.26 -1.69
CA PHE A 499 3.69 -13.49 -2.06
C PHE A 499 2.89 -14.34 -1.08
N ASP A 500 3.55 -14.95 -0.08
CA ASP A 500 2.89 -15.61 1.05
C ASP A 500 2.75 -14.70 2.28
N GLN A 501 2.08 -15.18 3.33
CA GLN A 501 1.90 -14.46 4.60
C GLN A 501 1.68 -15.36 5.82
N TRP A 502 2.45 -16.45 5.98
CA TRP A 502 2.25 -17.42 7.08
C TRP A 502 2.25 -16.82 8.49
N GLY A 503 2.91 -15.67 8.68
CA GLY A 503 3.01 -14.98 9.97
C GLY A 503 1.68 -14.54 10.59
N VAL A 504 0.58 -14.46 9.82
CA VAL A 504 -0.73 -14.03 10.33
C VAL A 504 -1.56 -15.17 10.93
N GLU A 505 -1.19 -16.43 10.70
CA GLU A 505 -2.05 -17.58 11.03
C GLU A 505 -2.07 -17.91 12.54
N LEU A 506 -0.95 -17.73 13.24
CA LEU A 506 -0.87 -18.05 14.68
C LEU A 506 -1.89 -17.23 15.50
N GLY A 507 -1.98 -15.93 15.24
CA GLY A 507 -2.94 -15.05 15.92
C GLY A 507 -4.39 -15.48 15.67
N LYS A 508 -4.73 -15.91 14.45
CA LYS A 508 -6.08 -16.41 14.11
C LYS A 508 -6.42 -17.71 14.82
N VAL A 509 -5.45 -18.60 15.03
CA VAL A 509 -5.65 -19.85 15.79
C VAL A 509 -5.92 -19.53 17.26
N ILE A 510 -5.08 -18.70 17.87
CA ILE A 510 -5.20 -18.32 19.29
C ILE A 510 -6.52 -17.57 19.53
N ALA A 511 -6.89 -16.61 18.67
CA ALA A 511 -8.15 -15.88 18.80
C ALA A 511 -9.39 -16.80 18.77
N ARG A 512 -9.39 -17.83 17.92
CA ARG A 512 -10.46 -18.84 17.86
C ARG A 512 -10.55 -19.70 19.12
N GLN A 513 -9.45 -19.88 19.85
CA GLN A 513 -9.43 -20.58 21.13
C GLN A 513 -9.94 -19.69 22.27
N ILE A 514 -9.59 -18.39 22.24
CA ILE A 514 -9.99 -17.42 23.28
C ILE A 514 -11.48 -17.05 23.19
N LEU A 515 -12.04 -16.93 21.98
CA LEU A 515 -13.41 -16.45 21.80
C LEU A 515 -14.47 -17.27 22.59
N PRO A 516 -14.49 -18.61 22.54
CA PRO A 516 -15.41 -19.40 23.36
C PRO A 516 -15.27 -19.17 24.86
N ALA A 517 -14.05 -18.91 25.36
CA ALA A 517 -13.84 -18.55 26.77
C ALA A 517 -14.47 -17.19 27.11
N LEU A 518 -14.30 -16.17 26.24
CA LEU A 518 -14.93 -14.86 26.44
C LEU A 518 -16.46 -14.90 26.35
N ASP A 519 -17.01 -15.85 25.58
CA ASP A 519 -18.46 -16.05 25.41
C ASP A 519 -19.07 -16.95 26.50
N GLY A 520 -18.28 -17.36 27.50
CA GLY A 520 -18.73 -18.19 28.62
C GLY A 520 -19.02 -19.65 28.24
N GLN A 521 -18.47 -20.12 27.11
CA GLN A 521 -18.60 -21.52 26.67
C GLN A 521 -17.51 -22.42 27.26
N ILE A 522 -16.43 -21.83 27.79
CA ILE A 522 -15.31 -22.53 28.41
C ILE A 522 -15.00 -21.86 29.75
N ASP A 523 -15.17 -22.62 30.84
CA ASP A 523 -14.84 -22.18 32.21
C ASP A 523 -13.41 -22.59 32.62
N ASP A 524 -12.87 -23.67 32.04
CA ASP A 524 -11.51 -24.12 32.31
C ASP A 524 -10.50 -23.37 31.44
N LEU A 525 -9.79 -22.43 32.05
CA LEU A 525 -8.79 -21.58 31.40
C LEU A 525 -7.35 -22.09 31.59
N THR A 526 -7.16 -23.34 32.02
CA THR A 526 -5.84 -23.89 32.35
C THR A 526 -4.89 -23.99 31.15
N ASP A 527 -5.43 -24.14 29.94
CA ASP A 527 -4.68 -24.18 28.67
C ASP A 527 -4.10 -22.81 28.28
N PHE A 528 -4.58 -21.71 28.87
CA PHE A 528 -4.04 -20.37 28.63
C PHE A 528 -2.92 -20.03 29.62
N ASP A 529 -1.94 -19.25 29.16
CA ASP A 529 -0.93 -18.67 30.04
C ASP A 529 -1.55 -17.73 31.08
N SER A 530 -0.81 -17.46 32.15
CA SER A 530 -1.33 -16.72 33.31
C SER A 530 -1.77 -15.29 32.98
N ALA A 531 -1.15 -14.62 32.00
CA ALA A 531 -1.52 -13.26 31.63
C ALA A 531 -2.80 -13.25 30.78
N THR A 532 -2.93 -14.18 29.83
CA THR A 532 -4.15 -14.35 29.03
C THR A 532 -5.34 -14.71 29.92
N ARG A 533 -5.16 -15.66 30.85
CA ARG A 533 -6.20 -16.05 31.81
C ARG A 533 -6.69 -14.89 32.66
N ALA A 534 -5.78 -14.16 33.30
CA ALA A 534 -6.12 -13.00 34.13
C ALA A 534 -6.89 -11.93 33.34
N SER A 535 -6.59 -11.78 32.04
CA SER A 535 -7.30 -10.85 31.17
C SER A 535 -8.71 -11.32 30.83
N ILE A 536 -8.91 -12.61 30.55
CA ILE A 536 -10.23 -13.21 30.31
C ILE A 536 -11.11 -13.06 31.55
N GLU A 537 -10.60 -13.45 32.73
CA GLU A 537 -11.30 -13.34 34.01
C GLU A 537 -11.73 -11.88 34.29
N ALA A 538 -10.80 -10.93 34.09
CA ALA A 538 -11.10 -9.50 34.29
C ALA A 538 -12.08 -8.91 33.26
N ILE A 539 -12.26 -9.55 32.10
CA ILE A 539 -13.29 -9.17 31.12
C ILE A 539 -14.64 -9.76 31.54
N GLN A 540 -14.68 -11.03 31.92
CA GLN A 540 -15.88 -11.73 32.35
C GLN A 540 -16.49 -11.06 33.60
N GLU A 541 -15.69 -10.79 34.62
CA GLU A 541 -16.13 -10.13 35.86
C GLU A 541 -16.82 -8.78 35.59
N ARG A 542 -16.29 -8.00 34.63
CA ARG A 542 -16.84 -6.68 34.27
C ARG A 542 -18.04 -6.72 33.33
N ARG A 543 -18.36 -7.87 32.73
CA ARG A 543 -19.57 -8.05 31.90
C ARG A 543 -20.76 -8.48 32.75
N GLU A 544 -20.51 -9.11 33.89
CA GLU A 544 -21.54 -9.59 34.82
C GLU A 544 -22.02 -8.51 35.81
N GLY A 545 -21.17 -7.52 36.11
CA GLY A 545 -21.51 -6.34 36.91
C GLY A 545 -22.07 -5.20 36.06
#